data_AF-A0A845U1Y7-F1
#
_entry.id   AF-A0A845U1Y7-F1
#
_cell.length_a   1.000
_cell.length_b   1.000
_cell.length_c   1.000
_cell.angle_alpha   90.00
_cell.angle_beta   90.00
_cell.angle_gamma   90.00
#
_symmetry.space_group_name_H-M   'P 1'
#
loop_
_entity.id
_entity.type
_entity.pdbx_description
1 polymer ?
#
loop_
_entity_poly.entity_id
_entity_poly.type
_entity_poly.pdbx_seq_one_letter_code
_entity_poly.pdbx_strand_id
1 'polypeptide(L)'
;MKRDKKSKKAEFAAAQYPRLRDFFSAYLHEDFQDEHGSAAGAATAFCTDGSIEEVQATREEWAKLRKSFAARPIPRLREALQKLGGAWRPQDDDEIRGVDEAFAAKR
;
A
#
# COMPACT_ATOMS: atom_id res chain seq x y z
N MET A 1 -35.65 6.46 4.09
CA MET A 1 -34.40 7.15 3.70
C MET A 1 -33.97 6.70 2.32
N LYS A 2 -33.95 7.62 1.34
CA LYS A 2 -33.32 7.39 0.04
C LYS A 2 -31.80 7.60 0.23
N ARG A 3 -30.96 6.65 -0.19
CA ARG A 3 -29.54 6.91 -0.43
C ARG A 3 -29.22 6.50 -1.86
N ASP A 4 -28.94 7.52 -2.63
CA ASP A 4 -28.76 7.58 -4.07
C ASP A 4 -27.85 6.49 -4.66
N LYS A 5 -28.37 5.84 -5.71
CA LYS A 5 -27.56 5.29 -6.80
C LYS A 5 -26.79 6.43 -7.46
N LYS A 6 -25.47 6.46 -7.31
CA LYS A 6 -24.59 7.22 -8.21
C LYS A 6 -23.32 6.43 -8.46
N SER A 7 -23.27 5.77 -9.61
CA SER A 7 -22.04 5.30 -10.24
C SER A 7 -21.09 6.48 -10.45
N LYS A 8 -20.24 6.76 -9.46
CA LYS A 8 -19.04 7.59 -9.63
C LYS A 8 -17.87 6.63 -9.59
N LYS A 9 -17.06 6.60 -10.67
CA LYS A 9 -15.72 6.00 -10.76
C LYS A 9 -15.17 5.69 -9.36
N ALA A 10 -15.07 4.42 -8.97
CA ALA A 10 -14.69 4.00 -7.62
C ALA A 10 -13.49 4.83 -7.13
N GLU A 11 -13.79 5.84 -6.31
CA GLU A 11 -12.78 6.67 -5.67
C GLU A 11 -12.16 5.80 -4.59
N PHE A 12 -10.83 5.73 -4.58
CA PHE A 12 -10.10 4.98 -3.57
C PHE A 12 -10.48 5.49 -2.18
N ALA A 13 -10.97 4.58 -1.35
CA ALA A 13 -11.35 4.84 0.03
C ALA A 13 -10.35 4.13 0.96
N ALA A 14 -9.41 4.88 1.53
CA ALA A 14 -8.39 4.34 2.43
C ALA A 14 -8.98 3.58 3.64
N ALA A 15 -10.18 3.95 4.08
CA ALA A 15 -10.90 3.24 5.14
C ALA A 15 -11.20 1.76 4.84
N GLN A 16 -11.15 1.33 3.57
CA GLN A 16 -11.29 -0.07 3.18
C GLN A 16 -10.00 -0.88 3.27
N TYR A 17 -8.90 -0.23 3.65
CA TYR A 17 -7.56 -0.81 3.71
C TYR A 17 -6.88 -0.51 5.05
N PRO A 18 -7.49 -0.87 6.20
CA PRO A 18 -6.92 -0.59 7.53
C PRO A 18 -5.49 -1.12 7.69
N ARG A 19 -5.18 -2.34 7.23
CA ARG A 19 -3.85 -2.93 7.42
C ARG A 19 -2.78 -2.21 6.61
N LEU A 20 -3.12 -1.80 5.38
CA LEU A 20 -2.23 -0.93 4.62
C LEU A 20 -2.05 0.44 5.27
N ARG A 21 -3.05 0.99 5.95
CA ARG A 21 -2.88 2.26 6.67
C ARG A 21 -1.92 2.11 7.83
N ASP A 22 -2.08 1.07 8.64
CA ASP A 22 -1.15 0.76 9.73
C ASP A 22 0.28 0.59 9.19
N PHE A 23 0.47 -0.25 8.17
CA PHE A 23 1.78 -0.44 7.52
C PHE A 23 2.36 0.87 6.98
N PHE A 24 1.58 1.67 6.25
CA PHE A 24 2.06 2.94 5.69
C PHE A 24 2.46 3.95 6.77
N SER A 25 1.70 3.99 7.87
CA SER A 25 2.01 4.90 8.98
C SER A 25 3.21 4.44 9.82
N ALA A 26 3.41 3.12 9.95
CA ALA A 26 4.43 2.55 10.82
C ALA A 26 5.78 2.34 10.13
N TYR A 27 5.79 2.00 8.83
CA TYR A 27 7.01 1.62 8.09
C TYR A 27 7.33 2.54 6.91
N LEU A 28 6.35 3.31 6.43
CA LEU A 28 6.53 4.26 5.32
C LEU A 28 6.31 5.70 5.80
N HIS A 29 6.73 6.01 7.03
CA HIS A 29 6.75 7.35 7.62
C HIS A 29 7.87 8.22 7.01
N GLU A 30 8.05 9.46 7.44
CA GLU A 30 8.95 10.43 6.80
C GLU A 30 10.41 10.00 6.73
N ASP A 31 10.90 9.27 7.75
CA ASP A 31 12.29 8.79 7.86
C ASP A 31 12.52 7.37 7.33
N PHE A 32 11.54 6.73 6.68
CA PHE A 32 11.66 5.33 6.27
C PHE A 32 12.86 5.05 5.34
N GLN A 33 13.31 6.06 4.58
CA GLN A 33 14.49 5.93 3.73
C GLN A 33 15.78 5.84 4.54
N ASP A 34 15.87 6.50 5.69
CA ASP A 34 17.02 6.41 6.59
C ASP A 34 16.97 5.09 7.38
N GLU A 35 15.79 4.72 7.88
CA GLU A 35 15.60 3.51 8.71
C GLU A 35 15.66 2.19 7.92
N HIS A 36 15.12 2.19 6.70
CA HIS A 36 14.95 0.96 5.90
C HIS A 36 15.60 1.03 4.52
N GLY A 37 16.20 2.17 4.14
CA GLY A 37 16.84 2.40 2.85
C GLY A 37 15.88 2.60 1.67
N SER A 38 14.74 1.92 1.66
CA SER A 38 13.76 1.95 0.57
C SER A 38 12.39 1.43 1.00
N ALA A 39 11.36 1.65 0.19
CA ALA A 39 10.01 1.17 0.48
C ALA A 39 9.94 -0.37 0.42
N ALA A 40 10.72 -0.99 -0.47
CA ALA A 40 10.90 -2.42 -0.51
C ALA A 40 11.59 -2.95 0.76
N GLY A 41 12.59 -2.22 1.27
CA GLY A 41 13.25 -2.52 2.54
C GLY A 41 12.27 -2.46 3.71
N ALA A 42 11.44 -1.41 3.76
CA ALA A 42 10.41 -1.23 4.77
C ALA A 42 9.35 -2.37 4.72
N ALA A 43 8.89 -2.74 3.53
CA ALA A 43 7.97 -3.86 3.34
C ALA A 43 8.58 -5.21 3.74
N THR A 44 9.89 -5.40 3.50
CA THR A 44 10.62 -6.58 3.93
C THR A 44 10.73 -6.61 5.45
N ALA A 45 11.10 -5.50 6.08
CA ALA A 45 11.18 -5.38 7.54
C ALA A 45 9.82 -5.69 8.19
N PHE A 46 8.73 -5.15 7.65
CA PHE A 46 7.37 -5.48 8.09
C PHE A 46 7.05 -6.97 7.95
N CYS A 47 7.43 -7.61 6.84
CA CYS A 47 7.22 -9.05 6.66
C CYS A 47 8.02 -9.90 7.66
N THR A 48 9.19 -9.42 8.09
CA THR A 48 10.07 -10.09 9.04
C THR A 48 9.60 -9.93 10.49
N ASP A 49 9.26 -8.70 10.89
CA ASP A 49 8.88 -8.33 12.25
C ASP A 49 7.41 -8.65 12.57
N GLY A 50 6.53 -8.42 11.58
CA GLY A 50 5.10 -8.61 11.72
C GLY A 50 4.68 -10.06 11.94
N SER A 51 3.52 -10.25 12.57
CA SER A 51 2.90 -11.57 12.72
C SER A 51 2.43 -12.12 11.37
N ILE A 52 2.43 -13.45 11.21
CA ILE A 52 2.01 -14.10 9.95
C ILE A 52 0.61 -13.62 9.52
N GLU A 53 -0.33 -13.52 10.45
CA GLU A 53 -1.71 -13.08 10.19
C GLU A 53 -1.77 -11.62 9.72
N GLU A 54 -1.00 -10.73 10.34
CA GLU A 54 -0.96 -9.31 9.99
C GLU A 54 -0.32 -9.09 8.61
N VAL A 55 0.78 -9.80 8.36
CA VAL A 55 1.47 -9.78 7.08
C VAL A 55 0.56 -10.31 5.97
N GLN A 56 -0.16 -11.40 6.20
CA GLN A 56 -1.10 -11.95 5.21
C GLN A 56 -2.26 -10.99 4.93
N ALA A 57 -2.90 -10.44 5.96
CA ALA A 57 -4.00 -9.49 5.78
C ALA A 57 -3.54 -8.24 5.00
N THR A 58 -2.33 -7.75 5.28
CA THR A 58 -1.74 -6.61 4.56
C THR A 58 -1.43 -6.97 3.10
N ARG A 59 -0.92 -8.18 2.84
CA ARG A 59 -0.68 -8.69 1.47
C ARG A 59 -1.97 -8.77 0.65
N GLU A 60 -3.06 -9.25 1.25
CA GLU A 60 -4.36 -9.32 0.59
C GLU A 60 -4.90 -7.94 0.21
N GLU A 61 -4.77 -6.97 1.13
CA GLU A 61 -5.13 -5.58 0.89
C GLU A 61 -4.27 -4.93 -0.20
N TRP A 62 -2.96 -5.17 -0.15
CA TRP A 62 -2.02 -4.71 -1.17
C TRP A 62 -2.37 -5.27 -2.56
N ALA A 63 -2.61 -6.58 -2.65
CA ALA A 63 -2.99 -7.24 -3.90
C ALA A 63 -4.33 -6.69 -4.45
N LYS A 64 -5.31 -6.44 -3.58
CA LYS A 64 -6.60 -5.82 -3.95
C LYS A 64 -6.41 -4.41 -4.49
N LEU A 65 -5.55 -3.61 -3.85
CA LEU A 65 -5.19 -2.27 -4.29
C LEU A 65 -4.50 -2.35 -5.67
N ARG A 66 -3.45 -3.16 -5.82
CA ARG A 66 -2.73 -3.34 -7.09
C ARG A 66 -3.65 -3.78 -8.23
N LYS A 67 -4.54 -4.75 -8.01
CA LYS A 67 -5.56 -5.15 -9.01
C LYS A 67 -6.48 -4.01 -9.44
N SER A 68 -6.85 -3.12 -8.52
CA SER A 68 -7.71 -1.96 -8.81
C SER A 68 -7.02 -0.87 -9.63
N PHE A 69 -5.68 -0.85 -9.59
CA PHE A 69 -4.83 0.13 -10.27
C PHE A 69 -3.97 -0.47 -11.40
N ALA A 70 -4.05 -1.76 -11.70
CA ALA A 70 -3.22 -2.43 -12.71
C ALA A 70 -3.34 -1.82 -14.12
N ALA A 71 -4.53 -1.33 -14.48
CA ALA A 71 -4.76 -0.64 -15.76
C ALA A 71 -4.73 0.90 -15.64
N ARG A 72 -4.30 1.45 -14.50
CA ARG A 72 -4.28 2.89 -14.21
C ARG A 72 -2.83 3.41 -14.15
N PRO A 73 -2.61 4.68 -14.50
CA PRO A 73 -1.27 5.26 -14.49
C PRO A 73 -0.77 5.52 -13.06
N ILE A 74 0.55 5.50 -12.87
CA ILE A 74 1.25 5.68 -11.57
C ILE A 74 0.76 6.90 -10.77
N PRO A 75 0.53 8.10 -11.36
CA PRO A 75 0.04 9.24 -10.60
C PRO A 75 -1.29 8.97 -9.87
N ARG A 76 -2.19 8.17 -10.47
CA ARG A 76 -3.46 7.78 -9.84
C ARG A 76 -3.25 6.84 -8.66
N LEU A 77 -2.29 5.93 -8.77
CA LEU A 77 -1.89 5.06 -7.67
C LEU A 77 -1.26 5.89 -6.54
N ARG A 78 -0.36 6.82 -6.87
CA ARG A 78 0.26 7.74 -5.90
C ARG A 78 -0.78 8.57 -5.13
N GLU A 79 -1.83 9.06 -5.79
CA GLU A 79 -2.95 9.75 -5.11
C GLU A 79 -3.68 8.83 -4.12
N ALA A 80 -3.84 7.54 -4.44
CA ALA A 80 -4.45 6.56 -3.55
C ALA A 80 -3.54 6.25 -2.35
N LEU A 81 -2.25 6.01 -2.60
CA LEU A 81 -1.27 5.71 -1.55
C LEU A 81 -1.13 6.86 -0.55
N GLN A 82 -1.18 8.11 -1.00
CA GLN A 82 -1.18 9.27 -0.09
C GLN A 82 -2.36 9.29 0.90
N LYS A 83 -3.50 8.71 0.52
CA LYS A 83 -4.66 8.61 1.42
C LYS A 83 -4.49 7.55 2.51
N LEU A 84 -3.49 6.66 2.40
CA LEU A 84 -3.20 5.65 3.41
C LEU A 84 -2.47 6.23 4.63
N GLY A 85 -1.85 7.41 4.51
CA GLY A 85 -1.24 8.13 5.63
C GLY A 85 0.28 7.96 5.77
N GLY A 86 0.97 7.40 4.77
CA GLY A 86 2.44 7.34 4.73
C GLY A 86 3.06 8.50 3.94
N ALA A 87 4.36 8.69 4.10
CA ALA A 87 5.19 9.65 3.37
C ALA A 87 5.67 9.12 2.02
N TRP A 88 5.65 7.80 1.80
CA TRP A 88 6.13 7.20 0.56
C TRP A 88 5.33 7.67 -0.67
N ARG A 89 6.06 8.11 -1.69
CA ARG A 89 5.54 8.59 -2.98
C ARG A 89 6.31 7.91 -4.11
N PRO A 90 5.83 6.78 -4.66
CA PRO A 90 6.55 6.08 -5.72
C PRO A 90 6.69 6.98 -6.94
N GLN A 91 7.92 7.11 -7.45
CA GLN A 91 8.26 7.87 -8.64
C GLN A 91 8.01 7.07 -9.91
N ASP A 92 8.30 5.77 -9.86
CA ASP A 92 8.26 4.84 -10.99
C ASP A 92 7.68 3.48 -10.60
N ASP A 93 7.56 2.60 -11.60
CA ASP A 93 7.04 1.25 -11.41
C ASP A 93 8.02 0.33 -10.69
N ASP A 94 9.33 0.64 -10.71
CA ASP A 94 10.36 -0.19 -10.08
C ASP A 94 10.24 -0.14 -8.55
N GLU A 95 10.02 1.06 -7.99
CA GLU A 95 9.72 1.21 -6.55
C GLU A 95 8.50 0.40 -6.12
N ILE A 96 7.45 0.39 -6.95
CA ILE A 96 6.21 -0.35 -6.66
C ILE A 96 6.48 -1.85 -6.77
N ARG A 97 7.23 -2.27 -7.79
CA ARG A 97 7.62 -3.66 -7.99
C ARG A 97 8.45 -4.19 -6.82
N GLY A 98 9.35 -3.38 -6.27
CA GLY A 98 10.12 -3.77 -5.07
C GLY A 98 9.22 -4.09 -3.86
N VAL A 99 8.15 -3.32 -3.65
CA VAL A 99 7.15 -3.62 -2.60
C VAL A 99 6.30 -4.84 -2.97
N ASP A 100 5.91 -5.00 -4.24
CA ASP A 100 5.23 -6.21 -4.72
C ASP A 100 6.07 -7.47 -4.44
N GLU A 101 7.37 -7.42 -4.70
CA GLU A 101 8.33 -8.51 -4.49
C GLU A 101 8.49 -8.83 -2.99
N ALA A 102 8.61 -7.81 -2.13
CA ALA A 102 8.67 -8.00 -0.68
C ALA A 102 7.42 -8.70 -0.13
N PHE A 103 6.23 -8.34 -0.61
CA PHE A 103 4.98 -9.00 -0.24
C PHE A 103 4.78 -10.38 -0.89
N ALA A 104 5.39 -10.63 -2.05
CA ALA A 104 5.36 -11.94 -2.71
C ALA A 104 6.35 -12.94 -2.08
N ALA A 105 7.42 -12.46 -1.46
CA ALA A 105 8.39 -13.29 -0.77
C ALA A 105 7.70 -14.18 0.27
N LYS A 106 7.88 -15.50 0.14
CA LYS A 106 7.39 -16.44 1.15
C LYS A 106 8.30 -16.33 2.37
N ARG A 107 7.68 -16.10 3.52
CA ARG A 107 8.32 -16.16 4.83
C ARG A 107 8.54 -17.61 5.23
#